data_AF-A0A965RT82-F1
#
_entry.id   AF-A0A965RT82-F1
#
_cell.length_a   1.000
_cell.length_b   1.000
_cell.length_c   1.000
_cell.angle_alpha   90.00
_cell.angle_beta   90.00
_cell.angle_gamma   90.00
#
_symmetry.space_group_name_H-M   'P 1'
#
loop_
_entity.id
_entity.type
_entity.pdbx_description
1 polymer ?
#
loop_
_entity_poly.entity_id
_entity_poly.type
_entity_poly.pdbx_seq_one_letter_code
_entity_poly.pdbx_strand_id
1 'polypeptide(L)'
;MAIVRSYEFVTWIETNGLPDFISFDHDLGLPEDSNSEEQNGMSCAKWLVNYCIDNDLKLPDFVVHSSNPAGAKNIEGLLKGFEKWKSK
;
A
#
# COMPACT_ATOMS: atom_id res chain seq x y z
N MET A 1 -2.77 14.98 -2.86
CA MET A 1 -1.68 14.19 -2.25
C MET A 1 -2.11 13.87 -0.83
N ALA A 2 -2.58 12.66 -0.57
CA ALA A 2 -2.97 12.22 0.76
C ALA A 2 -1.80 11.45 1.38
N ILE A 3 -1.25 11.95 2.47
CA ILE A 3 -0.28 11.22 3.29
C ILE A 3 -1.11 10.45 4.30
N VAL A 4 -1.20 9.13 4.15
CA VAL A 4 -2.14 8.35 4.96
C VAL A 4 -1.41 7.30 5.78
N ARG A 5 -1.61 7.38 7.10
CA ARG A 5 -1.13 6.39 8.07
C ARG A 5 -2.03 5.14 8.00
N SER A 6 -1.47 3.98 8.28
CA SER A 6 -2.04 2.64 7.98
C SER A 6 -3.55 2.47 8.25
N TYR A 7 -4.05 2.93 9.39
CA TYR A 7 -5.48 2.82 9.75
C TYR A 7 -6.36 3.87 9.05
N GLU A 8 -5.83 5.07 8.85
CA GLU A 8 -6.52 6.13 8.12
C GLU A 8 -6.63 5.78 6.62
N PHE A 9 -5.69 4.99 6.09
CA PHE A 9 -5.64 4.60 4.68
C PHE A 9 -6.82 3.73 4.29
N VAL A 10 -7.05 2.68 5.08
CA VAL A 10 -8.19 1.76 4.92
C VAL A 10 -9.49 2.53 4.99
N THR A 11 -9.68 3.31 6.07
CA THR A 11 -10.91 4.07 6.31
C THR A 11 -11.17 5.09 5.20
N TRP A 12 -10.12 5.74 4.69
CA TRP A 12 -10.24 6.72 3.60
C TRP A 12 -10.70 6.06 2.30
N ILE A 13 -10.12 4.90 1.93
CA ILE A 13 -10.51 4.17 0.73
C ILE A 13 -11.93 3.62 0.85
N GLU A 14 -12.31 3.09 2.01
CA GLU A 14 -13.69 2.61 2.22
C GLU A 14 -14.72 3.75 2.11
N THR A 15 -14.34 4.98 2.49
CA THR A 15 -15.24 6.14 2.47
C THR A 15 -15.26 6.85 1.11
N ASN A 16 -14.12 7.01 0.45
CA ASN A 16 -13.96 7.83 -0.75
C ASN A 16 -13.75 7.00 -2.03
N GLY A 17 -13.47 5.70 -1.90
CA GLY A 17 -13.03 4.84 -3.00
C GLY A 17 -11.53 4.91 -3.25
N LEU A 18 -11.08 4.27 -4.34
CA LEU A 18 -9.68 4.31 -4.77
C LEU A 18 -9.33 5.69 -5.34
N PRO A 19 -8.24 6.32 -4.86
CA PRO A 19 -7.73 7.54 -5.48
C PRO A 19 -7.02 7.21 -6.81
N ASP A 20 -6.83 8.20 -7.69
CA ASP A 20 -6.05 8.00 -8.93
C ASP A 20 -4.58 7.67 -8.67
N PHE A 21 -4.03 8.13 -7.54
CA PHE A 21 -2.62 7.96 -7.18
C PHE A 21 -2.41 7.72 -5.68
N ILE A 22 -1.56 6.76 -5.34
CA ILE A 22 -1.19 6.41 -3.96
C ILE A 22 0.32 6.55 -3.75
N SER A 23 0.70 7.32 -2.72
CA SER A 23 2.09 7.38 -2.27
C SER A 23 2.27 6.58 -1.00
N PHE A 24 3.05 5.50 -1.07
CA PHE A 24 3.46 4.72 0.09
C PHE A 24 4.73 5.33 0.68
N ASP A 25 4.71 5.65 1.96
CA ASP A 25 5.89 6.06 2.72
C ASP A 25 6.07 5.10 3.90
N HIS A 26 7.09 4.27 3.84
CA HIS A 26 7.38 3.29 4.90
C HIS A 26 8.10 3.93 6.10
N ASP A 27 8.71 5.11 5.92
CA ASP A 27 9.51 5.77 6.97
C ASP A 27 8.67 6.71 7.83
N LEU A 28 7.45 7.02 7.41
CA LEU A 28 6.45 7.74 8.21
C LEU A 28 5.74 6.86 9.28
N GLY A 29 6.17 5.61 9.44
CA GLY A 29 5.79 4.72 10.53
C GLY A 29 6.64 4.99 11.80
N LEU A 30 5.99 4.95 12.95
CA LEU A 30 6.54 5.17 14.30
C LEU A 30 7.85 4.40 14.57
N PRO A 31 8.68 4.84 15.55
CA PRO A 31 10.04 4.35 15.80
C PRO A 31 10.16 2.83 15.78
N GLU A 32 11.34 2.35 15.34
CA GLU A 32 11.81 0.97 15.15
C GLU A 32 11.62 -0.04 16.33
N ASP A 33 10.79 0.28 17.32
CA ASP A 33 10.68 -0.40 18.61
C ASP A 33 9.45 -1.31 18.75
N SER A 34 8.89 -1.81 17.65
CA SER A 34 7.87 -2.86 17.73
C SER A 34 8.19 -3.98 16.77
N ASN A 35 8.52 -5.14 17.36
CA ASN A 35 8.60 -6.47 16.76
C ASN A 35 7.25 -6.93 16.15
N SER A 36 6.56 -6.05 15.44
CA SER A 36 5.29 -6.31 14.79
C SER A 36 5.48 -6.00 13.32
N GLU A 37 5.83 -7.04 12.56
CA GLU A 37 5.78 -7.05 11.09
C GLU A 37 4.42 -6.60 10.52
N GLU A 38 3.40 -6.44 11.38
CA GLU A 38 2.01 -6.18 11.09
C GLU A 38 1.64 -4.69 10.89
N GLN A 39 2.46 -3.71 11.30
CA GLN A 39 2.11 -2.26 11.22
C GLN A 39 2.91 -1.43 10.20
N ASN A 40 3.50 -2.07 9.18
CA ASN A 40 4.30 -1.38 8.17
C ASN A 40 3.54 -1.19 6.82
N GLY A 41 4.16 -0.47 5.88
CA GLY A 41 3.60 -0.23 4.55
C GLY A 41 3.26 -1.49 3.74
N MET A 42 3.80 -2.65 4.11
CA MET A 42 3.48 -3.94 3.46
C MET A 42 2.07 -4.41 3.79
N SER A 43 1.61 -4.22 5.02
CA SER A 43 0.23 -4.56 5.41
C SER A 43 -0.79 -3.74 4.62
N CYS A 44 -0.52 -2.43 4.43
CA CYS A 44 -1.36 -1.56 3.60
C CYS A 44 -1.39 -2.02 2.14
N ALA A 45 -0.24 -2.38 1.57
CA ALA A 45 -0.16 -2.85 0.19
C ALA A 45 -0.94 -4.17 -0.02
N LYS A 46 -0.82 -5.12 0.92
CA LYS A 46 -1.60 -6.37 0.89
C LYS A 46 -3.10 -6.10 0.98
N TRP A 47 -3.52 -5.24 1.91
CA TRP A 47 -4.92 -4.87 2.05
C TRP A 47 -5.46 -4.22 0.77
N LEU A 48 -4.71 -3.29 0.18
CA LEU A 48 -5.09 -2.63 -1.07
C LEU A 48 -5.28 -3.64 -2.22
N VAL A 49 -4.35 -4.58 -2.38
CA VAL A 49 -4.47 -5.63 -3.41
C VAL A 49 -5.73 -6.46 -3.21
N ASN A 50 -5.99 -6.91 -1.98
CA ASN A 50 -7.20 -7.68 -1.68
C ASN A 50 -8.46 -6.86 -1.95
N TYR A 51 -8.49 -5.59 -1.53
CA TYR A 51 -9.60 -4.68 -1.81
C TYR A 51 -9.85 -4.55 -3.33
N CYS A 52 -8.79 -4.41 -4.13
CA CYS A 52 -8.90 -4.37 -5.58
C CYS A 52 -9.39 -5.71 -6.18
N ILE A 53 -9.00 -6.85 -5.61
CA ILE A 53 -9.49 -8.17 -6.03
C ILE A 53 -10.99 -8.30 -5.75
N ASP A 54 -11.39 -8.03 -4.52
CA ASP A 54 -12.76 -8.23 -4.03
C ASP A 54 -13.77 -7.31 -4.73
N ASN A 55 -13.33 -6.10 -5.09
CA ASN A 55 -14.15 -5.11 -5.79
C ASN A 55 -13.95 -5.12 -7.31
N ASP A 56 -13.17 -6.06 -7.86
CA ASP A 56 -12.82 -6.15 -9.29
C ASP A 56 -12.17 -4.87 -9.85
N LEU A 57 -11.51 -4.08 -9.00
CA LEU A 57 -10.88 -2.80 -9.35
C LEU A 57 -9.44 -2.99 -9.86
N LYS A 58 -8.97 -2.00 -10.61
CA LYS A 58 -7.55 -1.89 -10.98
C LYS A 58 -6.79 -1.17 -9.87
N LEU A 59 -5.52 -1.53 -9.70
CA LEU A 59 -4.63 -0.73 -8.85
C LEU A 59 -4.51 0.69 -9.43
N PRO A 60 -4.58 1.72 -8.59
CA PRO A 60 -4.23 3.07 -9.00
C PRO A 60 -2.72 3.21 -9.18
N ASP A 61 -2.29 4.30 -9.82
CA ASP A 61 -0.87 4.60 -9.94
C ASP A 61 -0.26 4.74 -8.55
N PHE A 62 0.94 4.20 -8.35
CA PHE A 62 1.57 4.21 -7.04
C PHE A 62 3.05 4.54 -7.08
N VAL A 63 3.54 5.12 -5.99
CA VAL A 63 4.96 5.30 -5.71
C VAL A 63 5.29 4.78 -4.31
N VAL A 64 6.46 4.19 -4.15
CA VAL A 64 6.94 3.71 -2.85
C VAL A 64 8.20 4.46 -2.48
N HIS A 65 8.12 5.24 -1.41
CA HIS A 65 9.24 5.91 -0.76
C HIS A 65 9.57 5.17 0.53
N SER A 66 10.81 4.69 0.63
CA SER A 66 11.34 4.10 1.87
C SER A 66 12.84 4.17 1.90
N SER A 67 13.37 4.46 3.09
CA SER A 67 14.77 4.39 3.47
C SER A 67 15.23 2.95 3.64
N ASN A 68 14.29 2.00 3.75
CA ASN A 68 14.55 0.56 3.67
C ASN A 68 14.37 0.06 2.22
N PRO A 69 15.46 -0.12 1.44
CA PRO A 69 15.38 -0.56 0.05
C PRO A 69 14.82 -1.98 -0.10
N ALA A 70 14.94 -2.84 0.93
CA ALA A 70 14.34 -4.16 0.91
C ALA A 70 12.81 -4.10 1.10
N GLY A 71 12.36 -3.25 2.04
CA GLY A 71 10.94 -2.98 2.25
C GLY A 71 10.26 -2.38 1.02
N ALA A 72 10.90 -1.39 0.39
CA ALA A 72 10.41 -0.76 -0.84
C ALA A 72 10.19 -1.79 -1.96
N LYS A 73 11.22 -2.62 -2.23
CA LYS A 73 11.17 -3.65 -3.28
C LYS A 73 10.09 -4.69 -3.04
N ASN A 74 9.83 -5.08 -1.78
CA ASN A 74 8.79 -6.04 -1.45
C ASN A 74 7.39 -5.48 -1.77
N ILE A 75 7.13 -4.22 -1.40
CA ILE A 75 5.85 -3.55 -1.69
C ILE A 75 5.67 -3.36 -3.19
N GLU A 76 6.69 -2.82 -3.87
CA GLU A 76 6.64 -2.63 -5.33
C GLU A 76 6.43 -3.96 -6.06
N GLY A 77 7.11 -5.03 -5.63
CA GLY A 77 6.99 -6.36 -6.23
C GLY A 77 5.58 -6.93 -6.10
N LEU A 78 4.96 -6.76 -4.93
CA LEU A 78 3.57 -7.18 -4.70
C LEU A 78 2.59 -6.44 -5.62
N LEU A 79 2.68 -5.12 -5.66
CA LEU A 79 1.77 -4.27 -6.44
C LEU A 79 1.95 -4.47 -7.95
N LYS A 80 3.19 -4.48 -8.45
CA LYS A 80 3.50 -4.78 -9.86
C LYS A 80 3.08 -6.20 -10.25
N GLY A 81 3.20 -7.15 -9.33
CA GLY A 81 2.74 -8.52 -9.53
C GLY A 81 1.24 -8.59 -9.75
N PHE A 82 0.47 -7.90 -8.91
CA PHE A 82 -0.98 -7.80 -9.05
C PHE A 82 -1.40 -7.05 -10.33
N GLU A 83 -0.76 -5.93 -10.63
CA GLU A 83 -1.02 -5.15 -11.85
C GLU A 83 -0.87 -6.01 -13.12
N LYS A 84 0.21 -6.80 -13.20
CA LYS A 84 0.43 -7.76 -14.30
C LYS A 84 -0.62 -8.86 -14.36
N TRP A 85 -1.06 -9.36 -13.20
CA TRP A 85 -2.10 -10.39 -13.14
C TRP A 85 -3.45 -9.84 -13.63
N LYS A 86 -3.81 -8.62 -13.22
CA LYS A 86 -5.07 -7.97 -13.58
C LYS A 86 -5.12 -7.47 -15.02
N SER A 87 -3.96 -7.15 -15.60
CA SER A 87 -3.83 -6.74 -17.01
C SER A 87 -3.94 -7.92 -18.00
N LYS A 88 -4.14 -9.14 -17.52
CA LYS A 88 -4.17 -10.36 -18.31
C LYS A 88 -5.60 -10.85 -18.52
#